data_AF-A0A9W8Q9Y1-F1
#
_entry.id   AF-A0A9W8Q9Y1-F1
#
_cell.length_a   1.000
_cell.length_b   1.000
_cell.length_c   1.000
_cell.angle_alpha   90.00
_cell.angle_beta   90.00
_cell.angle_gamma   90.00
#
_symmetry.space_group_name_H-M   'P 1'
#
loop_
_entity.id
_entity.type
_entity.pdbx_description
1 polymer ?
#
loop_
_entity_poly.entity_id
_entity_poly.type
_entity_poly.pdbx_seq_one_letter_code
_entity_poly.pdbx_strand_id
1 'polypeptide(L)'
;MQRQLEPLRLTPAGTSSALCPRASEPAPVAYTHTRRSTTIMPRAIRSVLIECDPSIKSIIVNIDSENHDFIIEDLDEERVVVKENMVPLLKQKLEDRLKENLPPVDESGSE
;
A
#
# COMPACT_ATOMS: atom_id res chain seq x y z
N MET A 1 -31.27 56.42 -6.29
CA MET A 1 -31.00 57.45 -5.25
C MET A 1 -30.29 56.73 -4.11
N GLN A 2 -28.95 56.67 -4.14
CA GLN A 2 -28.09 57.56 -3.34
C GLN A 2 -28.56 57.67 -1.89
N ARG A 3 -27.81 57.11 -0.94
CA ARG A 3 -26.97 57.88 -0.01
C ARG A 3 -26.24 56.93 0.96
N GLN A 4 -24.90 56.91 0.91
CA GLN A 4 -23.95 57.54 1.86
C GLN A 4 -23.78 56.70 3.13
N LEU A 5 -22.67 55.96 3.26
CA LEU A 5 -21.38 56.36 3.87
C LEU A 5 -21.35 56.16 5.41
N GLU A 6 -20.39 55.32 5.83
CA GLU A 6 -19.68 55.22 7.13
C GLU A 6 -19.31 56.58 7.77
N PRO A 7 -18.59 56.65 8.91
CA PRO A 7 -18.49 55.77 10.10
C PRO A 7 -18.55 56.62 11.41
N LEU A 8 -18.72 56.02 12.60
CA LEU A 8 -18.25 56.67 13.83
C LEU A 8 -17.60 55.70 14.82
N ARG A 9 -16.35 56.08 15.14
CA ARG A 9 -15.39 55.47 16.03
C ARG A 9 -15.72 55.67 17.53
N LEU A 10 -15.02 54.86 18.32
CA LEU A 10 -14.43 55.15 19.64
C LEU A 10 -15.38 55.18 20.84
N THR A 11 -15.42 54.06 21.56
CA THR A 11 -15.70 54.05 23.00
C THR A 11 -14.38 54.07 23.79
N PRO A 12 -14.33 54.80 24.93
CA PRO A 12 -13.10 55.05 25.67
C PRO A 12 -12.70 53.89 26.60
N ALA A 13 -11.39 53.81 26.82
CA ALA A 13 -10.73 52.94 27.78
C ALA A 13 -11.22 53.19 29.22
N GLY A 14 -11.81 52.17 29.83
CA GLY A 14 -12.11 52.10 31.25
C GLY A 14 -11.04 51.29 31.98
N THR A 15 -10.07 51.98 32.58
CA THR A 15 -9.19 51.44 33.61
C THR A 15 -9.99 51.19 34.89
N SER A 16 -10.11 49.94 35.33
CA SER A 16 -10.50 49.65 36.72
C SER A 16 -9.91 48.34 37.20
N SER A 17 -8.80 48.50 37.94
CA SER A 17 -8.42 47.77 39.14
C SER A 17 -8.88 46.32 39.27
N ALA A 18 -8.06 45.38 38.79
CA ALA A 18 -8.11 43.99 39.23
C ALA A 18 -7.26 43.83 40.49
N LEU A 19 -7.89 43.86 41.67
CA LEU A 19 -7.33 43.21 42.85
C LEU A 19 -7.53 41.69 42.70
N CYS A 20 -6.45 40.95 42.47
CA CYS A 20 -6.46 39.49 42.56
C CYS A 20 -6.23 39.06 44.02
N PRO A 21 -7.17 38.39 44.69
CA PRO A 21 -6.83 37.62 45.88
C PRO A 21 -6.21 36.28 45.47
N ARG A 22 -5.07 36.01 46.10
CA ARG A 22 -4.25 34.81 46.05
C ARG A 22 -5.08 33.59 46.46
N ALA A 23 -5.43 32.74 45.49
CA ALA A 23 -5.94 31.39 45.74
C ALA A 23 -4.96 30.38 45.17
N SER A 24 -4.45 29.53 46.06
CA SER A 24 -3.54 28.42 45.82
C SER A 24 -4.17 27.36 44.93
N GLU A 25 -3.67 27.21 43.70
CA GLU A 25 -3.93 26.04 42.85
C GLU A 25 -2.93 24.92 43.18
N PRO A 26 -3.38 23.69 43.49
CA PRO A 26 -2.51 22.53 43.55
C PRO A 26 -2.11 22.08 42.14
N ALA A 27 -0.86 21.60 42.03
CA ALA A 27 -0.15 21.32 40.78
C ALA A 27 -0.93 20.46 39.76
N PRO A 28 -0.76 20.73 38.45
CA PRO A 28 -1.28 19.86 37.41
C PRO A 28 -0.49 18.55 37.40
N VAL A 29 -1.16 17.43 37.68
CA VAL A 29 -0.64 16.11 37.33
C VAL A 29 -0.64 16.01 35.81
N ALA A 30 0.51 16.32 35.22
CA ALA A 30 0.77 16.20 33.79
C ALA A 30 0.73 14.73 33.39
N TYR A 31 -0.44 14.23 33.00
CA TYR A 31 -0.52 12.95 32.32
C TYR A 31 -0.24 13.16 30.83
N THR A 32 1.03 13.40 30.51
CA THR A 32 1.49 13.38 29.13
C THR A 32 1.49 11.94 28.65
N HIS A 33 0.34 11.48 28.15
CA HIS A 33 0.31 10.37 27.22
C HIS A 33 1.09 10.79 25.98
N THR A 34 2.40 10.59 26.01
CA THR A 34 3.25 10.63 24.83
C THR A 34 2.79 9.47 23.97
N ARG A 35 1.83 9.73 23.08
CA ARG A 35 1.54 8.84 21.95
C ARG A 35 2.85 8.67 21.21
N ARG A 36 3.53 7.54 21.44
CA ARG A 36 4.58 7.06 20.54
C ARG A 36 3.91 6.84 19.19
N SER A 37 4.03 7.81 18.28
CA SER A 37 3.86 7.55 16.85
C SER A 37 4.96 6.58 16.45
N THR A 38 4.69 5.29 16.56
CA THR A 38 5.44 4.27 15.85
C THR A 38 5.07 4.42 14.39
N THR A 39 5.79 5.29 13.67
CA THR A 39 5.69 5.39 12.21
C THR A 39 6.16 4.06 11.64
N ILE A 40 5.23 3.14 11.36
CA ILE A 40 5.49 1.94 10.57
C ILE A 40 5.96 2.46 9.20
N MET A 41 7.22 2.23 8.85
CA MET A 41 7.70 2.55 7.51
C MET A 41 7.08 1.54 6.53
N PRO A 42 6.23 1.99 5.59
CA PRO A 42 5.66 1.09 4.61
C PRO A 42 6.77 0.58 3.69
N ARG A 43 6.88 -0.74 3.57
CA ARG A 43 7.76 -1.40 2.60
C ARG A 43 6.92 -1.71 1.37
N ALA A 44 7.17 -0.99 0.28
CA ALA A 44 6.57 -1.27 -1.01
C ALA A 44 7.62 -1.90 -1.93
N ILE A 45 7.25 -2.98 -2.62
CA ILE A 45 8.09 -3.68 -3.58
C ILE A 45 7.35 -3.68 -4.91
N ARG A 46 8.05 -3.38 -6.01
CA ARG A 46 7.47 -3.46 -7.36
C ARG A 46 7.37 -4.92 -7.77
N SER A 47 6.14 -5.36 -8.05
CA SER A 47 5.81 -6.73 -8.43
C SER A 47 4.68 -6.74 -9.45
N VAL A 48 4.52 -7.88 -10.11
CA VAL A 48 3.47 -8.11 -11.09
C VAL A 48 2.55 -9.19 -10.55
N LEU A 49 1.25 -8.89 -10.52
CA LEU A 49 0.21 -9.86 -10.25
C LEU A 49 -0.07 -10.66 -11.53
N ILE A 50 -0.06 -11.98 -11.43
CA ILE A 50 -0.41 -12.88 -12.52
C ILE A 50 -1.65 -13.66 -12.10
N GLU A 51 -2.68 -13.59 -12.95
CA GLU A 51 -3.89 -14.41 -12.86
C GLU A 51 -3.76 -15.53 -13.90
N CYS A 52 -3.81 -16.78 -13.45
CA CYS A 52 -3.59 -17.96 -14.28
C CYS A 52 -4.22 -19.21 -13.67
N ASP A 53 -4.47 -20.22 -14.49
CA ASP A 53 -5.07 -21.49 -14.06
C ASP A 53 -4.20 -22.23 -13.00
N PRO A 54 -4.82 -23.04 -12.12
CA PRO A 54 -4.09 -23.80 -11.09
C PRO A 54 -3.08 -24.79 -11.69
N SER A 55 -3.31 -25.28 -12.91
CA SER A 55 -2.36 -26.10 -13.65
C SER A 55 -1.08 -25.34 -14.00
N ILE A 56 -1.22 -24.09 -14.45
CA ILE A 56 -0.08 -23.22 -14.77
C ILE A 56 0.65 -22.83 -13.50
N LYS A 57 -0.07 -22.51 -12.41
CA LYS A 57 0.52 -22.27 -11.10
C LYS A 57 1.39 -23.45 -10.64
N SER A 58 0.93 -24.69 -10.84
CA SER A 58 1.70 -25.89 -10.48
C SER A 58 3.02 -25.98 -11.25
N ILE A 59 3.03 -25.61 -12.53
CA ILE A 59 4.24 -25.55 -13.36
C ILE A 59 5.16 -24.42 -12.88
N ILE A 60 4.61 -23.24 -12.57
CA ILE A 60 5.38 -22.10 -12.03
C ILE A 60 6.05 -22.48 -10.72
N VAL A 61 5.33 -23.12 -9.79
CA VAL A 61 5.89 -23.61 -8.53
C VAL A 61 6.98 -24.65 -8.79
N ASN A 62 6.79 -25.55 -9.76
CA ASN A 62 7.82 -26.53 -10.12
C ASN A 62 9.09 -25.87 -10.70
N ILE A 63 8.95 -24.79 -11.48
CA ILE A 63 10.07 -23.99 -11.98
C ILE A 63 10.75 -23.22 -10.83
N ASP A 64 9.96 -22.74 -9.87
CA ASP A 64 10.45 -22.00 -8.71
C ASP A 64 11.15 -22.92 -7.69
N SER A 65 10.84 -24.22 -7.63
CA SER A 65 11.48 -25.21 -6.74
C SER A 65 13.01 -25.25 -6.80
N GLU A 66 13.62 -24.81 -7.91
CA GLU A 66 15.08 -24.81 -8.05
C GLU A 66 15.76 -23.63 -7.34
N ASN A 67 15.18 -22.43 -7.41
CA ASN A 67 15.85 -21.19 -6.98
C ASN A 67 14.99 -20.30 -6.06
N HIS A 68 13.69 -20.57 -5.93
CA HIS A 68 12.72 -19.81 -5.14
C HIS A 68 12.81 -18.28 -5.30
N ASP A 69 13.09 -17.84 -6.53
CA ASP A 69 13.41 -16.46 -6.84
C ASP A 69 12.31 -15.76 -7.64
N PHE A 70 11.32 -16.49 -8.14
CA PHE A 70 10.28 -15.94 -9.01
C PHE A 70 9.08 -15.45 -8.20
N ILE A 71 8.57 -16.28 -7.28
CA ILE A 71 7.37 -16.01 -6.50
C ILE A 71 7.72 -15.15 -5.28
N ILE A 72 6.99 -14.05 -5.08
CA ILE A 72 7.11 -13.19 -3.89
C ILE A 72 6.09 -13.62 -2.83
N GLU A 73 4.84 -13.76 -3.25
CA GLU A 73 3.72 -14.09 -2.39
C GLU A 73 2.69 -14.88 -3.20
N ASP A 74 2.16 -15.95 -2.63
CA ASP A 74 1.03 -16.67 -3.18
C ASP A 74 -0.25 -16.17 -2.52
N LEU A 75 -1.14 -15.61 -3.34
CA LEU A 75 -2.39 -15.01 -2.84
C LEU A 75 -3.51 -16.04 -2.80
N ASP A 76 -3.68 -16.78 -3.89
CA ASP A 76 -4.75 -17.76 -4.08
C ASP A 76 -4.33 -18.85 -5.07
N GLU A 77 -5.20 -19.83 -5.32
CA GLU A 77 -4.98 -20.93 -6.29
C GLU A 77 -4.78 -20.43 -7.73
N GLU A 78 -5.41 -19.31 -8.09
CA GLU A 78 -5.35 -18.73 -9.45
C GLU A 78 -4.50 -17.45 -9.54
N ARG A 79 -3.97 -16.96 -8.40
CA ARG A 79 -3.31 -15.65 -8.32
C ARG A 79 -1.98 -15.73 -7.60
N VAL A 80 -0.94 -15.25 -8.28
CA VAL A 80 0.43 -15.24 -7.74
C VAL A 80 1.10 -13.90 -7.99
N VAL A 81 1.92 -13.46 -7.03
CA VAL A 81 2.71 -12.24 -7.13
C VAL A 81 4.15 -12.60 -7.48
N VAL A 82 4.64 -12.08 -8.59
CA VAL A 82 5.97 -12.39 -9.14
C VAL A 82 6.85 -11.14 -9.22
N LYS A 83 8.16 -11.31 -9.10
CA LYS A 83 9.14 -10.23 -9.31
C LYS A 83 9.09 -9.71 -10.75
N GLU A 84 8.91 -8.40 -10.93
CA GLU A 84 8.83 -7.74 -12.25
C GLU A 84 10.00 -8.09 -13.18
N ASN A 85 11.22 -8.14 -12.63
CA ASN A 85 12.45 -8.43 -13.40
C ASN A 85 12.48 -9.87 -13.98
N MET A 86 11.76 -10.80 -13.36
CA MET A 86 11.82 -12.24 -13.70
C MET A 86 10.66 -12.69 -14.57
N VAL A 87 9.63 -11.86 -14.76
CA VAL A 87 8.47 -12.16 -15.62
C VAL A 87 8.84 -12.61 -17.04
N PRO A 88 9.75 -11.94 -17.79
CA PRO A 88 10.09 -12.38 -19.15
C PRO A 88 10.74 -13.75 -19.18
N LEU A 89 11.64 -14.03 -18.22
CA LEU A 89 12.31 -15.33 -18.11
C LEU A 89 11.32 -16.43 -17.71
N LEU A 90 10.40 -16.13 -16.79
CA LEU A 90 9.38 -17.06 -16.34
C LEU A 90 8.48 -17.48 -17.51
N LYS A 91 8.06 -16.53 -18.36
CA LYS A 91 7.26 -16.82 -19.56
C LYS A 91 7.97 -17.78 -20.52
N GLN A 92 9.24 -17.51 -20.81
CA GLN A 92 10.03 -18.37 -21.70
C GLN A 92 10.17 -19.79 -21.15
N LYS A 93 10.46 -19.94 -19.85
CA LYS A 93 10.54 -21.26 -19.20
C LYS A 93 9.18 -21.99 -19.19
N LEU A 94 8.09 -21.24 -19.00
CA LEU A 94 6.74 -21.80 -19.04
C LEU A 94 6.41 -22.35 -20.43
N GLU A 95 6.68 -21.58 -21.48
CA GLU A 95 6.46 -22.00 -22.87
C GLU A 95 7.27 -23.25 -23.23
N ASP A 96 8.54 -23.32 -22.79
CA ASP A 96 9.42 -24.48 -22.99
C ASP A 96 8.85 -25.74 -22.31
N ARG A 97 8.42 -25.63 -21.05
CA ARG A 97 7.81 -26.73 -20.28
C ARG A 97 6.46 -27.18 -20.83
N LEU A 98 5.65 -26.25 -21.30
CA LEU A 98 4.39 -26.56 -21.98
C LEU A 98 4.67 -27.35 -23.26
N LYS A 99 5.67 -26.92 -24.04
CA LYS A 99 6.02 -27.55 -25.31
C LYS A 99 6.61 -28.95 -25.16
N GLU A 100 7.40 -29.20 -24.12
CA GLU A 100 7.87 -30.56 -23.80
C GLU A 100 6.74 -31.51 -23.37
N ASN A 101 5.68 -30.98 -22.76
CA ASN A 101 4.58 -31.80 -22.23
C ASN A 101 3.47 -32.08 -23.25
N LEU A 102 3.44 -31.35 -24.36
CA LEU A 102 2.54 -31.61 -25.48
C LEU A 102 3.14 -32.75 -26.34
N PRO A 103 2.44 -33.89 -26.52
CA PRO A 103 2.86 -34.87 -27.51
C PRO A 103 2.90 -34.18 -28.89
N PRO A 104 3.83 -34.55 -29.78
CA PRO A 104 3.80 -34.04 -31.14
C PRO A 104 2.42 -34.36 -31.69
N VAL A 105 1.66 -33.32 -32.01
CA VAL A 105 0.46 -33.47 -32.81
C VAL A 105 0.95 -33.94 -34.18
N ASP A 106 1.00 -35.26 -34.34
CA ASP A 106 1.00 -35.87 -35.67
C ASP A 106 -0.18 -35.24 -36.42
N GLU A 107 0.11 -34.54 -37.52
CA GLU A 107 -0.85 -34.14 -38.55
C GLU A 107 -1.42 -35.39 -39.24
N SER A 108 -1.96 -36.34 -38.48
CA SER A 108 -2.57 -37.58 -38.98
C SER A 108 -4.09 -37.41 -38.94
N GLY A 109 -4.56 -36.59 -39.88
CA GLY A 109 -5.96 -36.28 -40.09
C GLY A 109 -6.21 -35.90 -41.55
N SER A 110 -5.61 -36.64 -42.48
CA SER A 110 -6.01 -36.66 -43.88
C SER A 110 -6.21 -38.11 -44.29
N GLU A 111 -7.44 -38.59 -44.17
CA GLU A 111 -8.12 -39.45 -45.16
C GLU A 111 -9.64 -39.28 -45.02
#